data_AF-A0A967LD45-F1
#
_entry.id   AF-A0A967LD45-F1
#
_cell.length_a   1.000
_cell.length_b   1.000
_cell.length_c   1.000
_cell.angle_alpha   90.00
_cell.angle_beta   90.00
_cell.angle_gamma   90.00
#
_symmetry.space_group_name_H-M   'P 1'
#
loop_
_entity.id
_entity.type
_entity.pdbx_description
1 polymer ?
#
loop_
_entity_poly.entity_id
_entity_poly.type
_entity_poly.pdbx_seq_one_letter_code
_entity_poly.pdbx_strand_id
1 'polypeptide(L)'
;ALSKPVHRLKVFLAKYLGSLLFMFIQVALFTLLVFVALRWRVGTWNPTVLWMVPLSVLVFSYLYGVVVLVNVITRSTLAGIMVALLVWFMSFVMNLVEANLYTYAYTEAGEELPEIQETLKPWYHASRYAYSVIPKTKQTMEYGDRMIKVSGRQGFSTEDFTGLLM
;
A
#
# COMPACT_ATOMS: atom_id res chain seq x y z
N ALA A 1 -6.80 1.52 -44.83
CA ALA A 1 -5.48 0.96 -44.48
C ALA A 1 -5.50 0.46 -43.03
N LEU A 2 -5.92 -0.79 -42.79
CA LEU A 2 -5.96 -1.38 -41.44
C LEU A 2 -5.69 -2.89 -41.49
N SER A 3 -4.72 -3.29 -42.33
CA SER A 3 -4.42 -4.69 -42.67
C SER A 3 -3.08 -5.18 -42.13
N LYS A 4 -2.56 -4.60 -41.04
CA LYS A 4 -1.42 -5.18 -40.35
C LYS A 4 -1.89 -5.74 -39.02
N PRO A 5 -1.77 -7.06 -38.77
CA PRO A 5 -2.11 -7.64 -37.49
C PRO A 5 -1.32 -6.90 -36.41
N VAL A 6 -2.03 -6.19 -35.54
CA VAL A 6 -1.39 -5.51 -34.41
C VAL A 6 -0.75 -6.60 -33.57
N HIS A 7 0.56 -6.50 -33.39
CA HIS A 7 1.34 -7.45 -32.61
C HIS A 7 0.65 -7.70 -31.26
N ARG A 8 0.42 -8.96 -30.88
CA ARG A 8 -0.39 -9.32 -29.68
C ARG A 8 0.11 -8.62 -28.40
N LEU A 9 1.43 -8.39 -28.31
CA LEU A 9 2.02 -7.62 -27.20
C LEU A 9 1.61 -6.15 -27.18
N LYS A 10 1.40 -5.50 -28.33
CA LYS A 10 0.96 -4.09 -28.36
C LYS A 10 -0.45 -3.95 -27.80
N VAL A 11 -1.34 -4.88 -28.10
CA VAL A 11 -2.70 -4.91 -27.54
C VAL A 11 -2.66 -5.19 -26.03
N PHE A 12 -1.79 -6.10 -25.60
CA PHE A 12 -1.58 -6.39 -24.17
C PHE A 12 -1.02 -5.18 -23.41
N LEU A 13 0.07 -4.57 -23.90
CA LEU A 13 0.66 -3.37 -23.31
C LEU A 13 -0.34 -2.21 -23.29
N ALA A 14 -1.11 -1.99 -24.35
CA ALA A 14 -2.09 -0.92 -24.39
C ALA A 14 -3.18 -1.09 -23.32
N LYS A 15 -3.67 -2.31 -23.10
CA LYS A 15 -4.63 -2.61 -22.02
C LYS A 15 -4.01 -2.41 -20.64
N TYR A 16 -2.76 -2.84 -20.46
CA TYR A 16 -2.04 -2.68 -19.21
C TYR A 16 -1.74 -1.21 -18.88
N LEU A 17 -1.28 -0.44 -19.86
CA LEU A 17 -0.99 0.98 -19.69
C LEU A 17 -2.27 1.79 -19.51
N GLY A 18 -3.35 1.40 -20.20
CA GLY A 18 -4.67 2.03 -20.05
C GLY A 18 -5.22 1.91 -18.63
N SER A 19 -5.15 0.72 -18.02
CA SER A 19 -5.57 0.55 -16.61
C SER A 19 -4.64 1.26 -15.64
N LEU A 20 -3.33 1.28 -15.91
CA LEU A 20 -2.35 2.01 -15.09
C LEU A 20 -2.60 3.53 -15.11
N LEU A 21 -2.88 4.10 -16.29
CA LEU A 21 -3.23 5.51 -16.46
C LEU A 21 -4.57 5.85 -15.81
N PHE A 22 -5.56 4.96 -15.93
CA PHE A 22 -6.84 5.13 -15.24
C PHE A 22 -6.65 5.19 -13.72
N MET A 23 -5.84 4.29 -13.15
CA MET A 23 -5.47 4.32 -11.73
C MET A 23 -4.73 5.62 -11.35
N PHE A 24 -3.79 6.06 -12.17
CA PHE A 24 -3.04 7.29 -11.93
C PHE A 24 -3.98 8.51 -11.87
N ILE A 25 -4.90 8.65 -12.83
CA ILE A 25 -5.83 9.77 -12.90
C ILE A 25 -6.76 9.76 -11.68
N GLN A 26 -7.39 8.61 -11.34
CA GLN A 26 -8.33 8.57 -10.22
C GLN A 26 -7.65 8.85 -8.86
N VAL A 27 -6.42 8.33 -8.65
CA VAL A 27 -5.68 8.59 -7.42
C VAL A 27 -5.25 10.05 -7.37
N ALA A 28 -4.75 10.61 -8.47
CA ALA A 28 -4.39 12.03 -8.54
C ALA A 28 -5.59 12.93 -8.23
N LEU A 29 -6.78 12.63 -8.77
CA LEU A 29 -8.01 13.35 -8.47
C LEU A 29 -8.36 13.28 -6.98
N PHE A 30 -8.26 12.10 -6.37
CA PHE A 30 -8.55 11.93 -4.95
C PHE A 30 -7.53 12.69 -4.07
N THR A 31 -6.24 12.60 -4.40
CA THR A 31 -5.19 13.32 -3.69
C THR A 31 -5.34 14.84 -3.81
N LEU A 32 -5.71 15.36 -4.98
CA LEU A 32 -5.99 16.79 -5.17
C LEU A 32 -7.19 17.25 -4.35
N LEU A 33 -8.25 16.43 -4.27
CA LEU A 33 -9.42 16.73 -3.45
C LEU A 33 -9.04 16.80 -1.97
N VAL A 34 -8.25 15.85 -1.48
CA VAL A 34 -7.71 15.86 -0.11
C VAL A 34 -6.81 17.07 0.13
N PHE A 35 -5.98 17.44 -0.84
CA PHE A 35 -5.10 18.60 -0.75
C PHE A 35 -5.90 19.92 -0.61
N VAL A 36 -6.97 20.09 -1.38
CA VAL A 36 -7.88 21.24 -1.26
C VAL A 36 -8.63 21.22 0.07
N ALA A 37 -9.09 20.05 0.52
CA ALA A 37 -9.77 19.89 1.81
C ALA A 37 -8.84 20.23 3.00
N LEU A 38 -7.57 19.80 2.94
CA LEU A 38 -6.56 20.14 3.93
C LEU A 38 -6.28 21.64 3.96
N ARG A 39 -6.23 22.29 2.78
CA ARG A 39 -6.06 23.73 2.69
C ARG A 39 -7.20 24.50 3.35
N TRP A 40 -8.44 24.04 3.15
CA TRP A 40 -9.63 24.67 3.73
C TRP A 40 -9.71 24.46 5.24
N ARG A 41 -9.32 23.28 5.74
CA ARG A 41 -9.48 22.91 7.15
C ARG A 41 -8.29 23.26 8.04
N VAL A 42 -7.06 23.06 7.56
CA VAL A 42 -5.82 23.15 8.37
C VAL A 42 -5.00 24.40 8.01
N GLY A 43 -5.30 25.04 6.89
CA GLY A 43 -4.61 26.26 6.45
C GLY A 43 -3.16 26.05 6.00
N THR A 44 -2.65 24.81 6.06
CA THR A 44 -1.28 24.47 5.70
C THR A 44 -1.20 23.95 4.26
N TRP A 45 -0.16 24.37 3.54
CA TRP A 45 0.18 23.83 2.23
C TRP A 45 1.25 22.76 2.41
N ASN A 46 0.84 21.49 2.35
CA ASN A 46 1.79 20.38 2.42
C ASN A 46 1.89 19.67 1.06
N PRO A 47 2.87 20.05 0.20
CA PRO A 47 3.05 19.41 -1.10
C PRO A 47 3.48 17.94 -0.97
N THR A 48 3.88 17.49 0.23
CA THR A 48 4.28 16.11 0.45
C THR A 48 3.13 15.12 0.21
N VAL A 49 1.88 15.58 0.34
CA VAL A 49 0.68 14.77 0.06
C VAL A 49 0.64 14.25 -1.39
N LEU A 50 1.31 14.93 -2.33
CA LEU A 50 1.39 14.49 -3.74
C LEU A 50 2.27 13.24 -3.93
N TRP A 51 3.20 12.94 -3.01
CA TRP A 51 4.02 11.71 -3.08
C TRP A 51 3.19 10.44 -2.88
N MET A 52 1.98 10.55 -2.33
CA MET A 52 1.05 9.43 -2.19
C MET A 52 0.59 8.89 -3.55
N VAL A 53 0.54 9.73 -4.59
CA VAL A 53 0.10 9.35 -5.94
C VAL A 53 1.03 8.31 -6.58
N PRO A 54 2.34 8.57 -6.78
CA PRO A 54 3.23 7.59 -7.39
C PRO A 54 3.38 6.31 -6.54
N LEU A 55 3.35 6.42 -5.21
CA LEU A 55 3.41 5.26 -4.31
C LEU A 55 2.20 4.34 -4.50
N SER A 56 0.99 4.91 -4.57
CA SER A 56 -0.24 4.14 -4.78
C SER A 56 -0.26 3.44 -6.14
N VAL A 57 0.22 4.12 -7.19
CA VAL A 57 0.30 3.56 -8.54
C VAL A 57 1.33 2.43 -8.62
N LEU A 58 2.46 2.55 -7.91
CA LEU A 58 3.44 1.47 -7.77
C LEU A 58 2.82 0.24 -7.11
N VAL A 59 2.12 0.40 -5.99
CA VAL A 59 1.43 -0.70 -5.29
C VAL A 59 0.41 -1.38 -6.21
N PHE A 60 -0.38 -0.59 -6.94
CA PHE A 60 -1.33 -1.11 -7.92
C PHE A 60 -0.63 -1.88 -9.05
N SER A 61 0.49 -1.37 -9.56
CA SER A 61 1.26 -2.00 -10.63
C SER A 61 1.70 -3.43 -10.27
N TYR A 62 2.14 -3.65 -9.02
CA TYR A 62 2.55 -4.97 -8.54
C TYR A 62 1.39 -5.96 -8.51
N LEU A 63 0.26 -5.57 -7.91
CA LEU A 63 -0.93 -6.43 -7.83
C LEU A 63 -1.53 -6.70 -9.21
N TYR A 64 -1.60 -5.66 -10.04
CA TYR A 64 -2.15 -5.76 -11.39
C TYR A 64 -1.28 -6.65 -12.30
N GLY A 65 0.04 -6.69 -12.10
CA GLY A 65 0.92 -7.65 -12.78
C GLY A 65 0.52 -9.10 -12.55
N VAL A 66 0.20 -9.47 -11.30
CA VAL A 66 -0.27 -10.83 -10.95
C VAL A 66 -1.63 -11.12 -11.57
N VAL A 67 -2.57 -10.17 -11.49
CA VAL A 67 -3.90 -10.30 -12.13
C VAL A 67 -3.78 -10.59 -13.61
N VAL A 68 -2.93 -9.84 -14.30
CA VAL A 68 -2.74 -9.95 -15.74
C VAL A 68 -2.14 -11.31 -16.11
N LEU A 69 -1.18 -11.82 -15.33
CA LEU A 69 -0.60 -13.15 -15.53
C LEU A 69 -1.65 -14.25 -15.36
N VAL A 70 -2.45 -14.19 -14.31
CA VAL A 70 -3.56 -15.14 -14.07
C VAL A 70 -4.61 -15.04 -15.17
N ASN A 71 -4.97 -13.83 -15.60
CA ASN A 71 -5.93 -13.64 -16.68
C ASN A 71 -5.46 -14.24 -18.00
N VAL A 72 -4.16 -14.20 -18.31
CA VAL A 72 -3.59 -14.80 -19.53
C VAL A 72 -3.60 -16.33 -19.45
N ILE A 73 -3.24 -16.91 -18.30
CA ILE A 73 -3.20 -18.37 -18.11
C ILE A 73 -4.61 -18.95 -18.06
N THR A 74 -5.48 -18.40 -17.20
CA THR A 74 -6.81 -18.95 -16.91
C THR A 74 -7.85 -18.49 -17.93
N ARG A 75 -7.58 -17.43 -18.72
CA ARG A 75 -8.54 -16.79 -19.65
C ARG A 75 -9.85 -16.34 -18.98
N SER A 76 -9.84 -16.15 -17.66
CA SER A 76 -11.00 -15.78 -16.85
C SER A 76 -10.69 -14.55 -16.01
N THR A 77 -11.43 -13.47 -16.24
CA THR A 77 -11.27 -12.20 -15.50
C THR A 77 -11.62 -12.35 -14.03
N LEU A 78 -12.62 -13.18 -13.71
CA LEU A 78 -13.04 -13.44 -12.32
C LEU A 78 -11.90 -14.11 -11.53
N ALA A 79 -11.24 -15.11 -12.13
CA ALA A 79 -10.12 -15.80 -11.50
C ALA A 79 -8.96 -14.84 -11.18
N GLY A 80 -8.63 -13.92 -12.09
CA GLY A 80 -7.59 -12.92 -11.84
C GLY A 80 -7.91 -12.00 -10.66
N ILE A 81 -9.17 -11.54 -10.56
CA ILE A 81 -9.60 -10.69 -9.43
C ILE A 81 -9.59 -11.47 -8.11
N MET A 82 -10.07 -12.72 -8.10
CA MET A 82 -10.05 -13.56 -6.90
C MET A 82 -8.62 -13.83 -6.41
N VAL A 83 -7.69 -14.11 -7.33
CA VAL A 83 -6.28 -14.29 -6.97
C VAL A 83 -5.66 -12.98 -6.46
N ALA A 84 -5.98 -11.84 -7.07
CA ALA A 84 -5.53 -10.55 -6.54
C ALA A 84 -6.01 -10.31 -5.11
N LEU A 85 -7.29 -10.60 -4.83
CA LEU A 85 -7.84 -10.48 -3.49
C LEU A 85 -7.15 -11.42 -2.50
N LEU A 86 -6.88 -12.68 -2.90
CA LEU A 86 -6.14 -13.63 -2.06
C LEU A 86 -4.71 -13.17 -1.78
N VAL A 87 -3.99 -12.69 -2.80
CA VAL A 87 -2.62 -12.18 -2.64
C VAL A 87 -2.60 -10.94 -1.76
N TRP A 88 -3.55 -10.03 -1.95
CA TRP A 88 -3.71 -8.85 -1.11
C TRP A 88 -4.05 -9.23 0.34
N PHE A 89 -4.99 -10.16 0.54
CA PHE A 89 -5.39 -10.62 1.86
C PHE A 89 -4.25 -11.34 2.59
N MET A 90 -3.49 -12.18 1.89
CA MET A 90 -2.28 -12.79 2.44
C MET A 90 -1.26 -11.72 2.85
N SER A 91 -1.02 -10.70 2.01
CA SER A 91 -0.15 -9.55 2.34
C SER A 91 -0.62 -8.78 3.57
N PHE A 92 -1.93 -8.68 3.79
CA PHE A 92 -2.51 -8.06 4.97
C PHE A 92 -2.31 -8.89 6.24
N VAL A 93 -2.62 -10.19 6.21
CA VAL A 93 -2.53 -11.11 7.37
C VAL A 93 -1.08 -11.25 7.84
N MET A 94 -0.21 -11.67 6.93
CA MET A 94 0.87 -10.83 6.50
C MET A 94 1.38 -9.77 7.49
N ASN A 95 1.33 -8.53 7.05
CA ASN A 95 1.72 -7.36 7.82
C ASN A 95 1.17 -7.32 9.27
N LEU A 96 -0.05 -7.81 9.52
CA LEU A 96 -0.61 -7.86 10.87
C LEU A 96 0.23 -8.74 11.80
N VAL A 97 0.62 -9.94 11.38
CA VAL A 97 1.47 -10.83 12.19
C VAL A 97 2.83 -10.19 12.47
N GLU A 98 3.48 -9.58 11.47
CA GLU A 98 4.78 -8.91 11.65
C GLU A 98 4.68 -7.75 12.64
N ALA A 99 3.63 -6.92 12.54
CA ALA A 99 3.43 -5.78 13.43
C ALA A 99 3.20 -6.21 14.88
N ASN A 100 2.33 -7.21 15.11
CA ASN A 100 2.09 -7.75 16.44
C ASN A 100 3.36 -8.39 17.02
N LEU A 101 4.05 -9.19 16.23
CA LEU A 101 5.27 -9.87 16.66
C LEU A 101 6.41 -8.88 16.97
N TYR A 102 6.51 -7.78 16.22
CA TYR A 102 7.43 -6.68 16.52
C TYR A 102 7.09 -5.99 17.86
N THR A 103 5.81 -5.69 18.11
CA THR A 103 5.37 -5.10 19.39
C THR A 103 5.72 -6.00 20.57
N TYR A 104 5.43 -7.30 20.47
CA TYR A 104 5.77 -8.28 21.51
C TYR A 104 7.27 -8.50 21.67
N ALA A 105 8.05 -8.44 20.58
CA ALA A 105 9.49 -8.65 20.62
C ALA A 105 10.29 -7.39 21.03
N TYR A 106 9.75 -6.18 20.88
CA TYR A 106 10.55 -4.95 21.04
C TYR A 106 9.92 -3.82 21.85
N THR A 107 8.60 -3.73 22.01
CA THR A 107 7.96 -2.46 22.42
C THR A 107 7.09 -2.53 23.68
N GLU A 108 6.60 -3.71 24.10
CA GLU A 108 5.72 -3.83 25.29
C GLU A 108 6.20 -4.81 26.38
N ALA A 109 7.09 -5.77 26.07
CA ALA A 109 7.52 -6.80 27.03
C ALA A 109 8.96 -6.61 27.55
N GLY A 110 9.50 -5.38 27.42
CA GLY A 110 10.92 -5.08 27.54
C GLY A 110 11.54 -5.14 28.95
N GLU A 111 10.76 -5.29 30.02
CA GLU A 111 11.32 -5.41 31.38
C GLU A 111 11.04 -6.76 32.06
N GLU A 112 9.98 -7.48 31.69
CA GLU A 112 9.51 -8.62 32.51
C GLU A 112 9.77 -10.02 31.90
N LEU A 113 10.00 -10.19 30.58
CA LEU A 113 10.05 -11.54 29.96
C LEU A 113 11.13 -11.71 28.87
N PRO A 114 12.43 -11.76 29.23
CA PRO A 114 13.55 -11.95 28.29
C PRO A 114 13.51 -13.29 27.52
N GLU A 115 12.94 -14.34 28.11
CA GLU A 115 12.86 -15.70 27.52
C GLU A 115 11.92 -15.77 26.30
N ILE A 116 10.81 -15.02 26.35
CA ILE A 116 9.84 -14.96 25.24
C ILE A 116 10.45 -14.17 24.07
N GLN A 117 11.23 -13.13 24.35
CA GLN A 117 11.87 -12.31 23.32
C GLN A 117 12.85 -13.13 22.47
N GLU A 118 13.64 -14.01 23.09
CA GLU A 118 14.60 -14.87 22.38
C GLU A 118 13.90 -15.90 21.49
N THR A 119 12.75 -16.42 21.94
CA THR A 119 11.91 -17.35 21.16
C THR A 119 11.18 -16.68 20.01
N LEU A 120 10.73 -15.42 20.15
CA LEU A 120 9.97 -14.71 19.13
C LEU A 120 10.84 -14.11 18.01
N LYS A 121 12.12 -13.81 18.28
CA LYS A 121 13.09 -13.32 17.27
C LYS A 121 13.21 -14.20 16.01
N PRO A 122 13.39 -15.53 16.10
CA PRO A 122 13.45 -16.38 14.92
C PRO A 122 12.13 -16.41 14.13
N TRP A 123 10.96 -16.38 14.81
CA TRP A 123 9.66 -16.27 14.14
C TRP A 123 9.48 -14.93 13.42
N TYR A 124 10.06 -13.85 13.96
CA TYR A 124 10.11 -12.55 13.29
C TYR A 124 11.00 -12.57 12.06
N HIS A 125 12.18 -13.19 12.13
CA HIS A 125 13.04 -13.33 10.96
C HIS A 125 12.44 -14.25 9.88
N ALA A 126 11.78 -15.34 10.28
CA ALA A 126 11.11 -16.27 9.36
C ALA A 126 9.92 -15.62 8.64
N SER A 127 9.06 -14.90 9.38
CA SER A 127 7.95 -14.13 8.79
C SER A 127 8.50 -13.04 7.85
N ARG A 128 9.52 -12.27 8.27
CA ARG A 128 10.16 -11.26 7.41
C ARG A 128 10.71 -11.85 6.09
N TYR A 129 11.28 -13.06 6.13
CA TYR A 129 11.78 -13.73 4.92
C TYR A 129 10.63 -14.14 3.99
N ALA A 130 9.55 -14.69 4.53
CA ALA A 130 8.34 -15.01 3.76
C ALA A 130 7.71 -13.76 3.11
N TYR A 131 7.82 -12.60 3.76
CA TYR A 131 7.22 -11.34 3.29
C TYR A 131 8.07 -10.63 2.26
N SER A 132 9.29 -11.12 1.99
CA SER A 132 10.13 -10.57 0.93
C SER A 132 9.57 -10.89 -0.47
N VAL A 133 8.82 -11.98 -0.60
CA VAL A 133 8.27 -12.48 -1.87
C VAL A 133 6.92 -11.83 -2.19
N ILE A 134 6.22 -11.31 -1.18
CA ILE A 134 4.86 -10.74 -1.29
C ILE A 134 4.96 -9.22 -1.45
N PRO A 135 4.14 -8.57 -2.29
CA PRO A 135 4.13 -7.11 -2.41
C PRO A 135 3.87 -6.43 -1.05
N LYS A 136 4.81 -5.59 -0.61
CA LYS A 136 4.82 -4.89 0.68
C LYS A 136 3.97 -3.62 0.66
N THR A 137 2.67 -3.80 0.46
CA THR A 137 1.70 -2.70 0.25
C THR A 137 1.69 -1.65 1.37
N LYS A 138 1.75 -2.07 2.64
CA LYS A 138 1.74 -1.15 3.79
C LYS A 138 3.09 -0.51 4.11
N GLN A 139 4.20 -1.23 4.00
CA GLN A 139 5.53 -0.68 4.30
C GLN A 139 5.88 0.48 3.35
N THR A 140 5.52 0.36 2.07
CA THR A 140 5.67 1.46 1.09
C THR A 140 4.83 2.69 1.44
N MET A 141 3.63 2.50 2.00
CA MET A 141 2.78 3.60 2.46
C MET A 141 3.32 4.25 3.75
N GLU A 142 3.88 3.44 4.65
CA GLU A 142 4.51 3.90 5.90
C GLU A 142 5.76 4.77 5.64
N TYR A 143 6.54 4.46 4.60
CA TYR A 143 7.62 5.35 4.16
C TYR A 143 7.09 6.71 3.68
N GLY A 144 5.93 6.75 3.02
CA GLY A 144 5.25 7.99 2.65
C GLY A 144 4.79 8.78 3.88
N ASP A 145 4.19 8.11 4.86
CA ASP A 145 3.71 8.72 6.10
C ASP A 145 4.85 9.35 6.92
N ARG A 146 6.01 8.68 7.01
CA ARG A 146 7.22 9.27 7.65
C ARG A 146 7.73 10.52 6.96
N MET A 147 7.52 10.64 5.64
CA MET A 147 7.92 11.83 4.87
C MET A 147 6.89 12.97 5.00
N ILE A 148 5.61 12.66 5.20
CA ILE A 148 4.54 13.65 5.42
C ILE A 148 4.66 14.21 6.85
N LYS A 149 5.59 15.15 7.04
CA LYS A 149 5.66 15.98 8.25
C LYS A 149 4.70 17.16 8.11
N VAL A 150 3.62 17.17 8.88
CA VAL A 150 2.76 18.36 9.04
C VAL A 150 3.24 19.10 10.29
N SER A 151 3.89 20.25 10.10
CA SER A 151 4.14 21.23 11.17
C SER A 151 4.71 20.70 12.50
N GLY A 152 5.75 19.84 12.45
CA GLY A 152 6.49 19.41 13.64
C GLY A 152 5.75 18.47 14.62
N ARG A 153 4.50 18.07 14.33
CA ARG A 153 3.77 17.05 15.08
C ARG A 153 3.31 15.94 14.12
N GLN A 154 3.56 14.69 14.50
CA GLN A 154 3.07 13.55 13.74
C GLN A 154 1.58 13.32 14.06
N GLY A 155 0.76 13.29 13.02
CA GLY A 155 -0.63 12.84 13.11
C GLY A 155 -1.64 13.87 13.60
N PHE A 156 -2.89 13.68 13.18
CA PHE A 156 -4.06 14.29 13.79
C PHE A 156 -4.33 13.53 15.09
N SER A 157 -3.97 14.11 16.24
CA SER A 157 -4.26 13.51 17.55
C SER A 157 -5.77 13.54 17.78
N THR A 158 -6.36 12.39 18.10
CA THR A 158 -7.79 12.24 18.40
C THR A 158 -8.25 13.17 19.53
N GLU A 159 -7.31 13.65 20.36
CA GLU A 159 -7.54 14.60 21.44
C GLU A 159 -7.89 16.01 20.95
N ASP A 160 -7.33 16.45 19.80
CA ASP A 160 -7.67 17.74 19.18
C ASP A 160 -9.10 17.75 18.62
N PHE A 161 -9.65 16.58 18.26
CA PHE A 161 -11.02 16.47 17.78
C PHE A 161 -12.04 16.61 18.91
N THR A 162 -11.74 16.06 20.09
CA THR A 162 -12.58 16.22 21.29
C THR A 162 -12.50 17.63 21.89
N GLY A 163 -11.34 18.30 21.79
CA GLY A 163 -11.18 19.69 22.22
C GLY A 163 -11.83 20.74 21.31
N LEU A 164 -12.24 20.36 20.09
CA LEU A 164 -12.89 21.24 19.11
C LEU A 164 -14.43 21.02 19.07
N LEU A 165 -14.92 19.97 19.72
CA LEU A 165 -16.34 19.63 19.87
C LEU A 165 -16.91 19.98 21.26
N MET A 166 -16.07 20.42 22.20
CA MET A 166 -16.45 21.08 23.45
C MET A 166 -16.12 22.57 23.36
#